data_AF-T0HUC6-F1
#
_entry.id   AF-T0HUC6-F1
#
_cell.length_a   1.000
_cell.length_b   1.000
_cell.length_c   1.000
_cell.angle_alpha   90.00
_cell.angle_beta   90.00
_cell.angle_gamma   90.00
#
_symmetry.space_group_name_H-M   'P 1'
#
loop_
_entity.id
_entity.type
_entity.pdbx_description
1 polymer ?
#
loop_
_entity_poly.entity_id
_entity_poly.type
_entity_poly.pdbx_seq_one_letter_code
_entity_poly.pdbx_strand_id
1 'polypeptide(L)'
;MTLSPIQALQQAVETAGSQSALARLLKVSQHAVWHWLNKGDAEKPLPAEHVLKVEEATGISRHDLRPDLYPREAIPSPQGDDDRLEGVRP
;
A
#
# COMPACT_ATOMS: atom_id res chain seq x y z
N MET A 1 17.36 2.49 4.20
CA MET A 1 16.55 3.20 5.21
C MET A 1 15.09 2.89 4.91
N THR A 2 14.42 2.13 5.78
CA THR A 2 12.98 1.86 5.65
C THR A 2 12.22 3.08 6.18
N LEU A 3 11.32 3.65 5.38
CA LEU A 3 10.44 4.73 5.82
C LEU A 3 9.36 4.14 6.73
N SER A 4 8.99 4.85 7.80
CA SER A 4 7.81 4.45 8.56
C SER A 4 6.53 4.72 7.74
N PRO A 5 5.42 4.03 7.99
CA PRO A 5 4.19 4.20 7.20
C PRO A 5 3.68 5.64 7.19
N ILE A 6 3.81 6.34 8.31
CA ILE A 6 3.44 7.75 8.41
C ILE A 6 4.37 8.65 7.59
N GLN A 7 5.66 8.33 7.50
CA GLN A 7 6.62 9.07 6.68
C GLN A 7 6.38 8.81 5.19
N ALA A 8 6.05 7.59 4.82
CA ALA A 8 5.67 7.23 3.46
C ALA A 8 4.41 7.99 3.01
N LEU A 9 3.40 8.09 3.88
CA LEU A 9 2.20 8.87 3.59
C LEU A 9 2.50 10.38 3.50
N GLN A 10 3.37 10.92 4.35
CA GLN A 10 3.80 12.31 4.25
C GLN A 10 4.51 12.59 2.92
N GLN A 11 5.46 11.75 2.53
CA GLN A 11 6.12 11.89 1.23
C GLN A 11 5.13 11.76 0.07
N ALA A 12 4.11 10.90 0.17
CA ALA A 12 3.08 10.79 -0.86
C ALA A 12 2.32 12.11 -1.00
N VAL A 13 2.00 12.76 0.12
CA VAL A 13 1.37 14.09 0.15
C VAL A 13 2.27 15.15 -0.46
N GLU A 14 3.56 15.14 -0.14
CA GLU A 14 4.55 16.09 -0.68
C GLU A 14 4.74 15.89 -2.20
N THR A 15 4.80 14.63 -2.65
CA THR A 15 4.93 14.27 -4.07
C THR A 15 3.68 14.65 -4.85
N ALA A 16 2.49 14.48 -4.27
CA ALA A 16 1.24 14.97 -4.83
C ALA A 16 1.11 16.51 -4.76
N GLY A 17 1.98 17.19 -3.99
CA GLY A 17 2.06 18.64 -3.83
C GLY A 17 1.29 19.20 -2.64
N SER A 18 0.19 18.56 -2.19
CA SER A 18 -0.53 18.95 -0.97
C SER A 18 -1.53 17.89 -0.52
N GLN A 19 -2.03 17.99 0.72
CA GLN A 19 -3.09 17.12 1.23
C GLN A 19 -4.36 17.22 0.38
N SER A 20 -4.69 18.43 -0.08
CA SER A 20 -5.84 18.67 -0.95
C SER A 20 -5.66 18.05 -2.34
N ALA A 21 -4.44 18.08 -2.89
CA ALA A 21 -4.14 17.46 -4.17
C ALA A 21 -4.24 15.93 -4.08
N LEU A 22 -3.65 15.31 -3.06
CA LEU A 22 -3.78 13.88 -2.81
C LEU A 22 -5.24 13.47 -2.59
N ALA A 23 -6.00 14.27 -1.82
CA ALA A 23 -7.41 14.02 -1.58
C ALA A 23 -8.24 14.01 -2.88
N ARG A 24 -7.97 14.93 -3.81
CA ARG A 24 -8.63 14.99 -5.13
C ARG A 24 -8.32 13.75 -5.97
N LEU A 25 -7.08 13.28 -5.97
CA LEU A 25 -6.66 12.07 -6.68
C LEU A 25 -7.38 10.83 -6.15
N LEU A 26 -7.51 10.73 -4.82
CA LEU A 26 -8.17 9.63 -4.13
C LEU A 26 -9.70 9.76 -4.09
N LYS A 27 -10.26 10.89 -4.55
CA LYS A 27 -11.69 11.25 -4.44
C LYS A 27 -12.21 11.24 -2.99
N VAL A 28 -11.38 11.69 -2.06
CA VAL A 28 -11.71 11.83 -0.64
C VAL A 28 -11.64 13.30 -0.21
N SER A 29 -12.07 13.59 1.01
CA SER A 29 -11.94 14.91 1.62
C SER A 29 -10.51 15.16 2.11
N GLN A 30 -10.02 16.40 2.04
CA GLN A 30 -8.71 16.77 2.63
C GLN A 30 -8.65 16.46 4.14
N HIS A 31 -9.77 16.60 4.84
CA HIS A 31 -9.88 16.21 6.25
C HIS A 31 -9.60 14.71 6.49
N ALA A 32 -9.94 13.83 5.54
CA ALA A 32 -9.61 12.41 5.64
C ALA A 32 -8.09 12.20 5.58
N VAL A 33 -7.41 12.88 4.65
CA VAL A 33 -5.95 12.85 4.55
C VAL A 33 -5.29 13.40 5.82
N TRP A 34 -5.79 14.50 6.37
CA TRP A 34 -5.31 15.04 7.65
C TRP A 34 -5.51 14.04 8.79
N HIS A 35 -6.67 13.38 8.84
CA HIS A 35 -6.97 12.38 9.85
C HIS A 35 -6.00 11.21 9.79
N TRP A 36 -5.70 10.69 8.59
CA TRP A 36 -4.71 9.62 8.38
C TRP A 36 -3.32 10.01 8.88
N LEU A 37 -2.92 11.26 8.68
CA LEU A 37 -1.61 11.78 9.11
C LEU A 37 -1.50 12.05 10.62
N ASN A 38 -2.57 12.52 11.26
CA ASN A 38 -2.51 13.10 12.62
C ASN A 38 -3.23 12.27 13.68
N LYS A 39 -4.19 11.44 13.27
CA LYS A 39 -5.10 10.69 14.15
C LYS A 39 -5.19 9.20 13.82
N GLY A 40 -4.71 8.79 12.64
CA GLY A 40 -4.65 7.39 12.24
C GLY A 40 -3.60 6.61 13.02
N ASP A 41 -3.74 5.28 13.02
CA ASP A 41 -2.73 4.37 13.56
C ASP A 41 -1.40 4.57 12.85
N ALA A 42 -0.30 4.70 13.61
CA ALA A 42 1.03 4.93 13.05
C ALA A 42 1.48 3.82 12.08
N GLU A 43 0.96 2.60 12.28
CA GLU A 43 1.24 1.43 11.45
C GLU A 43 0.28 1.29 10.26
N LYS A 44 -0.90 1.92 10.34
CA LYS A 44 -2.00 1.77 9.37
C LYS A 44 -2.64 3.11 9.00
N PRO A 45 -1.86 4.17 8.69
CA PRO A 45 -2.44 5.50 8.51
C PRO A 45 -3.36 5.55 7.28
N LEU A 46 -3.05 4.78 6.23
CA LEU A 46 -3.80 4.74 4.99
C LEU A 46 -4.74 3.52 4.91
N PRO A 47 -6.01 3.70 4.52
CA PRO A 47 -6.93 2.60 4.20
C PRO A 47 -6.40 1.74 3.04
N ALA A 48 -6.61 0.43 3.12
CA ALA A 48 -6.10 -0.54 2.14
C ALA A 48 -6.54 -0.23 0.69
N GLU A 49 -7.77 0.25 0.53
CA GLU A 49 -8.38 0.61 -0.76
C GLU A 49 -7.70 1.79 -1.47
N HIS A 50 -6.96 2.62 -0.73
CA HIS A 50 -6.26 3.78 -1.27
C HIS A 50 -4.79 3.51 -1.53
N VAL A 51 -4.21 2.44 -0.99
CA VAL A 51 -2.77 2.12 -1.11
C VAL A 51 -2.34 2.06 -2.58
N LEU A 52 -3.05 1.29 -3.40
CA LEU A 52 -2.70 1.14 -4.81
C LEU A 52 -2.83 2.46 -5.58
N LYS A 53 -3.88 3.23 -5.31
CA LYS A 53 -4.09 4.55 -5.94
C LYS A 53 -2.99 5.54 -5.56
N VAL A 54 -2.53 5.52 -4.32
CA VAL A 54 -1.41 6.36 -3.87
C VAL A 54 -0.11 5.92 -4.56
N GLU A 55 0.17 4.61 -4.64
CA GLU A 55 1.34 4.09 -5.36
C GLU A 55 1.33 4.52 -6.83
N GLU A 56 0.20 4.36 -7.53
CA GLU A 56 0.08 4.77 -8.93
C GLU A 56 0.25 6.28 -9.14
N ALA A 57 -0.26 7.10 -8.20
CA ALA A 57 -0.22 8.55 -8.33
C ALA A 57 1.11 9.18 -7.89
N THR A 58 1.82 8.57 -6.93
CA THR A 58 3.00 9.16 -6.27
C THR A 58 4.28 8.36 -6.50
N GLY A 59 4.17 7.12 -6.96
CA GLY A 59 5.30 6.20 -7.10
C GLY A 59 5.82 5.63 -5.78
N ILE A 60 5.21 5.95 -4.63
CA ILE A 60 5.62 5.41 -3.34
C ILE A 60 5.14 3.98 -3.20
N SER A 61 6.07 3.09 -2.84
CA SER A 61 5.80 1.66 -2.77
C SER A 61 4.75 1.34 -1.70
N ARG A 62 3.77 0.49 -2.06
CA ARG A 62 2.77 -0.06 -1.12
C ARG A 62 3.38 -0.70 0.13
N HIS A 63 4.61 -1.22 0.01
CA HIS A 63 5.37 -1.81 1.09
C HIS A 63 5.76 -0.80 2.18
N ASP A 64 5.98 0.46 1.81
CA ASP A 64 6.24 1.54 2.77
C ASP A 64 4.94 2.07 3.37
N LEU A 65 3.87 2.18 2.56
CA LEU A 65 2.57 2.71 3.00
C LEU A 65 1.84 1.77 3.97
N ARG A 66 1.84 0.46 3.69
CA ARG A 66 1.19 -0.59 4.48
C ARG A 66 2.04 -1.87 4.48
N PRO A 67 3.15 -1.94 5.23
CA PRO A 67 3.95 -3.15 5.36
C PRO A 67 3.17 -4.34 5.95
N ASP A 68 2.16 -4.06 6.77
CA ASP A 68 1.21 -5.03 7.34
C ASP A 68 0.40 -5.79 6.26
N LEU A 69 0.08 -5.13 5.14
CA LEU A 69 -0.62 -5.77 4.01
C LEU A 69 0.33 -6.23 2.92
N TYR A 70 1.46 -5.54 2.77
CA TYR A 70 2.44 -5.77 1.72
C TYR A 70 3.83 -5.91 2.34
N PRO A 71 4.15 -7.03 3.00
CA PRO A 71 5.50 -7.29 3.47
C PRO A 71 6.47 -7.34 2.27
N ARG A 72 7.66 -6.71 2.40
CA ARG A 72 8.70 -6.72 1.35
C ARG A 72 9.29 -8.11 1.15
N GLU A 73 9.34 -8.87 2.22
CA GLU A 73 9.64 -10.30 2.21
C GLU A 73 8.35 -11.02 1.83
N ALA A 74 7.97 -10.94 0.55
CA ALA A 74 7.10 -11.94 -0.01
C ALA A 74 7.86 -13.26 0.08
N ILE A 75 7.60 -14.03 1.14
CA ILE A 75 7.84 -15.47 1.11
C ILE A 75 7.15 -15.92 -0.19
N PRO A 76 7.87 -16.45 -1.19
CA PRO A 76 7.20 -16.96 -2.37
C PRO A 76 6.21 -17.99 -1.84
N SER A 77 4.92 -17.71 -2.00
CA SER A 77 3.89 -18.73 -1.80
C SER A 77 4.39 -19.94 -2.62
N PRO A 78 4.54 -21.13 -2.03
CA PRO A 78 4.75 -22.32 -2.83
C PRO A 78 3.51 -22.45 -3.71
N GLN A 79 3.62 -21.94 -4.93
CA GLN A 79 2.64 -22.09 -6.00
C GLN A 79 2.50 -23.60 -6.14
N GLY A 80 1.33 -24.12 -5.79
CA GLY A 80 1.08 -25.55 -5.75
C GLY A 80 1.57 -26.22 -7.03
N ASP A 81 2.41 -27.23 -6.85
CA ASP A 81 2.64 -28.29 -7.82
C ASP A 81 1.31 -29.04 -8.05
N ASP A 82 0.40 -28.42 -8.80
CA ASP A 82 -0.67 -29.13 -9.51
C ASP A 82 -0.07 -29.66 -10.82
N ASP A 83 0.78 -30.68 -10.74
CA ASP A 83 1.05 -31.56 -11.89
C ASP A 83 0.23 -32.84 -11.73
N ARG A 84 -1.04 -32.67 -12.06
CA ARG A 84 -1.94 -33.72 -12.53
C ARG A 84 -1.27 -34.43 -13.72
N LEU A 85 -0.69 -35.62 -13.53
CA LEU A 85 -0.43 -36.61 -14.60
C LEU A 85 -0.01 -38.01 -14.06
N GLU A 86 -0.78 -38.63 -13.14
CA GLU A 86 -0.74 -40.12 -13.04
C GLU A 86 -1.61 -40.72 -14.14
N GLY A 87 -1.01 -40.75 -15.34
CA GLY A 87 -1.45 -41.59 -16.43
C GLY A 87 -1.35 -43.06 -16.03
N VAL A 88 -2.49 -43.73 -16.16
CA VAL A 88 -2.70 -45.18 -16.16
C VAL A 88 -1.45 -45.98 -16.56
N ARG A 89 -0.99 -46.88 -15.69
CA ARG A 89 -0.03 -47.93 -16.06
C ARG A 89 -0.79 -49.26 -16.26
N PRO A 90 -0.42 -50.05 -17.29
CA PRO A 90 -1.18 -51.19 -17.80
C PRO A 90 -1.19 -52.41 -16.88
#